data_AF-A0A0B8NX76-F1
#
_entry.id   AF-A0A0B8NX76-F1
#
_cell.length_a   1.000
_cell.length_b   1.000
_cell.length_c   1.000
_cell.angle_alpha   90.00
_cell.angle_beta   90.00
_cell.angle_gamma   90.00
#
_symmetry.space_group_name_H-M   'P 1'
#
loop_
_entity.id
_entity.type
_entity.pdbx_description
1 polymer ?
#
loop_
_entity_poly.entity_id
_entity_poly.type
_entity_poly.pdbx_seq_one_letter_code
_entity_poly.pdbx_strand_id
1 'polypeptide(L)'
;MTSVLLTLPVVVSLGIAVLAFFLRRKARAVEWVSVGGAVVLFGVAGLLLSDISALGPQAVAFGQWMAPFGIVFIADNTSAAMVIITAIIGLGIVIYAMADLKEKRSYTLYHVLFHVLLAGVYGAFLTGDLFNLYVWFEVMLIASFGLMVLDAPKVQIDGAVKYVVLNLISTLVFLLAIGLVYGASGTLNMADLHVKAVLIPKDTQAVLGALLLFAFAIKSALFPLFAWLPASYHTLPSVVVALFAALLTKVGVYALLGCLP
;
A
#
# COMPACT_ATOMS: atom_id res chain seq x y z
N MET A 1 1.76 22.83 -10.62
CA MET A 1 0.68 22.41 -9.69
C MET A 1 0.53 20.89 -9.67
N THR A 2 0.76 20.22 -10.81
CA THR A 2 0.79 18.75 -10.99
C THR A 2 1.71 18.00 -10.02
N SER A 3 2.88 18.55 -9.68
CA SER A 3 3.85 17.87 -8.82
C SER A 3 3.35 17.62 -7.39
N VAL A 4 2.53 18.53 -6.87
CA VAL A 4 1.99 18.39 -5.51
C VAL A 4 0.88 17.35 -5.48
N LEU A 5 0.08 17.28 -6.55
CA LEU A 5 -1.08 16.40 -6.66
C LEU A 5 -0.73 14.92 -6.49
N LEU A 6 0.41 14.46 -7.03
CA LEU A 6 0.89 13.09 -6.83
C LEU A 6 1.17 12.76 -5.35
N THR A 7 1.55 13.74 -4.55
CA THR A 7 1.90 13.50 -3.13
C THR A 7 0.67 13.58 -2.21
N LEU A 8 -0.39 14.25 -2.65
CA LEU A 8 -1.57 14.53 -1.83
C LEU A 8 -2.28 13.27 -1.31
N PRO A 9 -2.51 12.19 -2.08
CA PRO A 9 -3.20 11.01 -1.55
C PRO A 9 -2.53 10.44 -0.29
N VAL A 10 -1.20 10.36 -0.30
CA VAL A 10 -0.41 9.86 0.83
C VAL A 10 -0.42 10.85 1.99
N VAL A 11 -0.12 12.12 1.72
CA VAL A 11 0.00 13.17 2.76
C VAL A 11 -1.35 13.41 3.44
N VAL A 12 -2.42 13.48 2.67
CA VAL A 12 -3.79 13.66 3.19
C VAL A 12 -4.17 12.46 4.05
N SER A 13 -3.96 11.22 3.57
CA SER A 13 -4.28 10.01 4.34
C SER A 13 -3.52 9.95 5.67
N LEU A 14 -2.21 10.23 5.68
CA LEU A 14 -1.43 10.31 6.92
C LEU A 14 -1.87 11.46 7.83
N GLY A 15 -2.16 12.63 7.26
CA GLY A 15 -2.66 13.79 8.00
C GLY A 15 -3.99 13.50 8.70
N ILE A 16 -4.91 12.80 8.03
CA ILE A 16 -6.17 12.33 8.61
C ILE A 16 -5.91 11.33 9.74
N ALA A 17 -5.00 10.37 9.54
CA ALA A 17 -4.65 9.39 10.58
C ALA A 17 -4.12 10.07 11.86
N VAL A 18 -3.22 11.04 11.70
CA VAL A 18 -2.66 11.82 12.81
C VAL A 18 -3.74 12.64 13.50
N LEU A 19 -4.59 13.34 12.74
CA LEU A 19 -5.69 14.13 13.30
C LEU A 19 -6.70 13.25 14.06
N ALA A 20 -7.07 12.11 13.48
CA ALA A 20 -7.92 11.11 14.12
C ALA A 20 -7.31 10.59 15.44
N PHE A 21 -5.99 10.39 15.48
CA PHE A 21 -5.29 9.93 16.68
C PHE A 21 -5.32 10.96 17.82
N PHE A 22 -5.17 12.25 17.51
CA PHE A 22 -5.29 13.31 18.51
C PHE A 22 -6.75 13.49 18.99
N LEU A 23 -7.71 13.27 18.09
CA LEU A 23 -9.14 13.34 18.39
C LEU A 23 -9.72 12.04 18.96
N ARG A 24 -8.91 11.00 19.20
CA ARG A 24 -9.34 9.64 19.56
C ARG A 24 -10.25 9.53 20.79
N ARG A 25 -10.27 10.55 21.65
CA ARG A 25 -11.15 10.62 22.83
C ARG A 25 -12.61 10.99 22.47
N LYS A 26 -12.85 11.54 21.28
CA LYS A 26 -14.16 12.00 20.81
C LYS A 26 -14.57 11.21 19.56
N ALA A 27 -15.31 10.12 19.73
CA ALA A 27 -15.70 9.23 18.63
C ALA A 27 -16.33 9.97 17.43
N ARG A 28 -17.31 10.86 17.68
CA ARG A 28 -17.93 11.68 16.62
C ARG A 28 -16.92 12.54 15.86
N ALA A 29 -15.92 13.11 16.52
CA ALA A 29 -14.92 13.95 15.84
C ALA A 29 -14.03 13.12 14.91
N VAL A 30 -13.67 11.90 15.35
CA VAL A 30 -12.93 10.94 14.51
C VAL A 30 -13.75 10.52 13.30
N GLU A 31 -15.05 10.22 13.48
CA GLU A 31 -15.97 9.89 12.38
C GLU A 31 -16.00 11.00 11.33
N TRP A 32 -16.26 12.25 11.73
CA TRP A 32 -16.31 13.40 10.82
C TRP A 32 -15.00 13.61 10.08
N VAL A 33 -13.86 13.53 10.79
CA VAL A 33 -12.54 13.67 10.18
C VAL A 33 -12.23 12.53 9.22
N SER A 34 -12.61 11.30 9.58
CA SER A 34 -12.35 10.11 8.77
C SER A 34 -13.20 10.09 7.50
N VAL A 35 -14.49 10.41 7.59
CA VAL A 35 -15.41 10.47 6.44
C VAL A 35 -15.07 11.67 5.56
N GLY A 36 -14.90 12.86 6.15
CA GLY A 36 -14.50 14.06 5.43
C GLY A 36 -13.16 13.88 4.72
N GLY A 37 -12.22 13.23 5.40
CA GLY A 37 -10.92 12.86 4.83
C GLY A 37 -11.03 11.90 3.64
N ALA A 38 -11.88 10.87 3.73
CA ALA A 38 -12.12 9.95 2.61
C ALA A 38 -12.78 10.65 1.41
N VAL A 39 -13.70 11.61 1.63
CA VAL A 39 -14.29 12.44 0.57
C VAL A 39 -13.23 13.32 -0.10
N VAL A 40 -12.33 13.93 0.68
CA VAL A 40 -11.20 14.70 0.14
C VAL A 40 -10.28 13.81 -0.69
N LEU A 41 -9.94 12.62 -0.21
CA LEU A 41 -9.12 11.65 -0.95
C LEU A 41 -9.78 11.23 -2.26
N PHE A 42 -11.10 11.02 -2.28
CA PHE A 42 -11.85 10.75 -3.51
C PHE A 42 -11.76 11.91 -4.51
N GLY A 43 -11.93 13.15 -4.05
CA GLY A 43 -11.75 14.33 -4.89
C GLY A 43 -10.33 14.47 -5.45
N VAL A 44 -9.31 14.30 -4.61
CA VAL A 44 -7.90 14.33 -5.00
C VAL A 44 -7.58 13.25 -6.02
N ALA A 45 -8.07 12.02 -5.82
CA ALA A 45 -7.87 10.92 -6.75
C ALA A 45 -8.57 11.17 -8.10
N GLY A 46 -9.76 11.79 -8.08
CA GLY A 46 -10.48 12.17 -9.30
C GLY A 46 -9.73 13.23 -10.10
N LEU A 47 -9.18 14.25 -9.43
CA LEU A 47 -8.33 15.26 -10.05
C LEU A 47 -7.04 14.67 -10.62
N LEU A 48 -6.41 13.74 -9.89
CA LEU A 48 -5.22 13.05 -10.37
C LEU A 48 -5.52 12.26 -11.65
N LEU A 49 -6.63 11.52 -11.68
CA LEU A 49 -7.05 10.78 -12.87
C LEU A 49 -7.33 11.70 -14.06
N SER A 50 -8.00 12.84 -13.86
CA SER A 50 -8.26 13.79 -14.94
C SER A 50 -6.97 14.40 -15.49
N ASP A 51 -6.02 14.74 -14.62
CA ASP A 51 -4.74 15.33 -15.02
C ASP A 51 -3.91 14.32 -15.83
N ILE A 52 -3.79 13.07 -15.36
CA ILE A 52 -3.03 12.03 -16.06
C ILE A 52 -3.69 11.68 -17.40
N SER A 53 -5.02 11.66 -17.48
CA SER A 53 -5.74 11.39 -18.73
C SER A 53 -5.54 12.50 -19.77
N ALA A 54 -5.41 13.76 -19.34
CA ALA A 54 -5.26 14.92 -20.22
C ALA A 54 -3.81 15.21 -20.61
N LEU A 55 -2.87 15.04 -19.68
CA LEU A 55 -1.47 15.45 -19.82
C LEU A 55 -0.49 14.28 -19.98
N GLY A 56 -0.95 13.04 -19.80
CA GLY A 56 -0.13 11.84 -19.83
C GLY A 56 0.57 11.55 -18.49
N PRO A 57 1.48 10.55 -18.46
CA PRO A 57 2.17 10.15 -17.24
C PRO A 57 3.00 11.29 -16.63
N GLN A 58 2.98 11.39 -15.30
CA GLN A 58 3.68 12.43 -14.55
C GLN A 58 4.59 11.81 -13.50
N ALA A 59 5.72 12.48 -13.24
CA ALA A 59 6.69 12.06 -12.24
C ALA A 59 7.15 13.25 -11.38
N VAL A 60 7.41 12.96 -10.11
CA VAL A 60 7.83 13.95 -9.10
C VAL A 60 8.98 13.36 -8.29
N ALA A 61 10.15 13.97 -8.40
CA ALA A 61 11.30 13.65 -7.57
C ALA A 61 11.23 14.41 -6.25
N PHE A 62 11.46 13.69 -5.15
CA PHE A 62 11.55 14.29 -3.82
C PHE A 62 12.95 14.84 -3.55
N GLY A 63 13.01 15.98 -2.84
CA GLY A 63 14.25 16.52 -2.29
C GLY A 63 15.21 17.17 -3.30
N GLN A 64 14.75 17.50 -4.51
CA GLN A 64 15.57 18.13 -5.58
C GLN A 64 16.80 17.31 -6.00
N TRP A 65 16.87 16.03 -5.64
CA TRP A 65 17.90 15.12 -6.12
C TRP A 65 17.57 14.72 -7.57
N MET A 66 18.55 14.82 -8.46
CA MET A 66 18.39 14.32 -9.83
C MET A 66 18.22 12.80 -9.81
N ALA A 67 17.34 12.28 -10.66
CA ALA A 67 17.29 10.85 -10.93
C ALA A 67 18.68 10.35 -11.35
N PRO A 68 19.16 9.18 -10.87
CA PRO A 68 18.41 8.10 -10.21
C PRO A 68 18.44 8.09 -8.67
N PHE A 69 19.08 9.07 -8.01
CA PHE A 69 19.34 9.01 -6.55
C PHE A 69 18.19 9.53 -5.67
N GLY A 70 17.21 10.22 -6.26
CA GLY A 70 16.03 10.71 -5.57
C GLY A 70 14.88 9.69 -5.55
N ILE A 71 14.09 9.69 -4.47
CA ILE A 71 12.79 8.99 -4.45
C ILE A 71 11.88 9.68 -5.47
N VAL A 72 11.20 8.90 -6.31
CA VAL A 72 10.29 9.44 -7.32
C VAL A 72 8.90 8.83 -7.13
N PHE A 73 7.88 9.69 -7.14
CA PHE A 73 6.51 9.26 -7.38
C PHE A 73 6.18 9.38 -8.86
N ILE A 74 5.58 8.35 -9.42
CA ILE A 74 5.19 8.26 -10.82
C ILE A 74 3.72 7.89 -10.86
N ALA A 75 2.94 8.61 -11.66
CA ALA A 75 1.56 8.30 -11.95
C ALA A 75 1.37 8.16 -13.47
N ASP A 76 0.97 6.98 -13.89
CA ASP A 76 0.46 6.63 -15.21
C ASP A 76 -1.06 6.34 -15.13
N ASN A 77 -1.67 5.94 -16.25
CA ASN A 77 -3.10 5.63 -16.27
C ASN A 77 -3.47 4.48 -15.32
N THR A 78 -2.58 3.49 -15.15
CA THR A 78 -2.83 2.31 -14.33
C THR A 78 -2.81 2.66 -12.83
N SER A 79 -1.76 3.35 -12.37
CA SER A 79 -1.66 3.85 -11.00
C SER A 79 -2.78 4.83 -10.66
N ALA A 80 -3.09 5.78 -11.56
CA ALA A 80 -4.19 6.72 -11.36
C ALA A 80 -5.55 5.98 -11.21
N ALA A 81 -5.79 4.95 -12.03
CA ALA A 81 -6.96 4.08 -11.91
C ALA A 81 -6.99 3.33 -10.56
N MET A 82 -5.85 2.77 -10.12
CA MET A 82 -5.76 2.09 -8.83
C MET A 82 -5.97 3.04 -7.64
N VAL A 83 -5.49 4.28 -7.74
CA VAL A 83 -5.67 5.31 -6.71
C VAL A 83 -7.15 5.70 -6.59
N ILE A 84 -7.86 5.94 -7.70
CA ILE A 84 -9.30 6.26 -7.63
C ILE A 84 -10.14 5.08 -7.14
N ILE A 85 -9.81 3.85 -7.57
CA ILE A 85 -10.48 2.63 -7.09
C ILE A 85 -10.30 2.51 -5.57
N THR A 86 -9.08 2.74 -5.09
CA THR A 86 -8.77 2.74 -3.65
C THR A 86 -9.56 3.81 -2.90
N ALA A 87 -9.71 5.01 -3.46
CA ALA A 87 -10.48 6.08 -2.83
C ALA A 87 -11.99 5.78 -2.76
N ILE A 88 -12.56 5.19 -3.82
CA ILE A 88 -13.97 4.74 -3.84
C ILE A 88 -14.20 3.66 -2.77
N ILE A 89 -13.34 2.64 -2.75
CA ILE A 89 -13.41 1.55 -1.78
C ILE A 89 -13.24 2.10 -0.35
N GLY A 90 -12.26 2.98 -0.14
CA GLY A 90 -12.00 3.61 1.14
C GLY A 90 -13.21 4.41 1.65
N LEU A 91 -13.85 5.19 0.77
CA LEU A 91 -15.07 5.92 1.11
C LEU A 91 -16.24 4.97 1.46
N GLY A 92 -16.43 3.90 0.69
CA GLY A 92 -17.46 2.90 1.00
C GLY A 92 -17.23 2.22 2.35
N ILE A 93 -15.98 1.81 2.60
CA ILE A 93 -15.59 1.09 3.82
C ILE A 93 -15.68 1.98 5.06
N VAL A 94 -15.25 3.24 4.96
CA VAL A 94 -15.32 4.15 6.12
C VAL A 94 -16.76 4.41 6.54
N ILE A 95 -17.69 4.48 5.59
CA ILE A 95 -19.13 4.62 5.85
C ILE A 95 -19.69 3.33 6.46
N TYR A 96 -19.35 2.18 5.88
CA TYR A 96 -19.79 0.88 6.38
C TYR A 96 -19.26 0.59 7.81
N ALA A 97 -18.03 1.01 8.11
CA ALA A 97 -17.42 0.89 9.44
C ALA A 97 -18.22 1.63 10.53
N MET A 98 -18.91 2.73 10.20
CA MET A 98 -19.78 3.44 11.15
C MET A 98 -21.01 2.64 11.56
N ALA A 99 -21.41 1.65 10.77
CA ALA A 99 -22.52 0.76 11.09
C ALA A 99 -22.03 -0.50 11.84
N ASP A 100 -20.93 -1.10 11.39
CA ASP A 100 -20.45 -2.40 11.89
C ASP A 100 -19.60 -2.31 13.16
N LEU A 101 -18.81 -1.24 13.34
CA LEU A 101 -17.79 -1.17 14.40
C LEU A 101 -18.08 -0.15 15.51
N LYS A 102 -19.18 0.59 15.42
CA LYS A 102 -19.47 1.75 16.31
C LYS A 102 -19.53 1.39 17.79
N GLU A 103 -19.98 0.19 18.12
CA GLU A 103 -20.10 -0.28 19.50
C GLU A 103 -18.78 -0.87 20.05
N LYS A 104 -17.76 -1.04 19.20
CA LYS A 104 -16.47 -1.61 19.62
C LYS A 104 -15.65 -0.59 20.39
N ARG A 105 -14.97 -1.06 21.44
CA ARG A 105 -14.14 -0.22 22.32
C ARG A 105 -13.03 0.47 21.55
N SER A 106 -12.44 -0.20 20.55
CA SER A 106 -11.31 0.33 19.80
C SER A 106 -11.73 1.01 18.48
N TYR A 107 -13.00 1.41 18.35
CA TYR A 107 -13.55 2.05 17.16
C TYR A 107 -12.74 3.26 16.67
N THR A 108 -12.28 4.13 17.57
CA THR A 108 -11.50 5.31 17.17
C THR A 108 -10.09 4.96 16.67
N LEU A 109 -9.48 3.90 17.21
CA LEU A 109 -8.18 3.40 16.75
C LEU A 109 -8.29 2.69 15.39
N TYR A 110 -9.43 2.05 15.10
CA TYR A 110 -9.70 1.49 13.77
C TYR A 110 -9.54 2.57 12.69
N HIS A 111 -10.17 3.74 12.85
CA HIS A 111 -10.07 4.83 11.88
C HIS A 111 -8.64 5.34 11.68
N VAL A 112 -7.82 5.38 12.74
CA VAL A 112 -6.41 5.75 12.63
C VAL A 112 -5.66 4.75 11.76
N LEU A 113 -5.73 3.46 12.11
CA LEU A 113 -5.02 2.41 11.38
C LEU A 113 -5.54 2.24 9.94
N PHE A 114 -6.83 2.46 9.72
CA PHE A 114 -7.45 2.47 8.40
C PHE A 114 -6.80 3.52 7.49
N HIS A 115 -6.62 4.76 7.95
CA HIS A 115 -5.98 5.82 7.15
C HIS A 115 -4.47 5.64 7.01
N VAL A 116 -3.79 4.99 7.98
CA VAL A 116 -2.39 4.57 7.80
C VAL A 116 -2.29 3.49 6.72
N LEU A 117 -3.21 2.51 6.71
CA LEU A 117 -3.24 1.48 5.68
C LEU A 117 -3.48 2.09 4.29
N LEU A 118 -4.47 2.99 4.16
CA LEU A 118 -4.73 3.69 2.89
C LEU A 118 -3.51 4.48 2.42
N ALA A 119 -2.78 5.15 3.31
CA ALA A 119 -1.55 5.85 2.94
C ALA A 119 -0.51 4.89 2.36
N GLY A 120 -0.35 3.71 2.97
CA GLY A 120 0.52 2.66 2.46
C GLY A 120 0.10 2.16 1.08
N VAL A 121 -1.20 1.97 0.85
CA VAL A 121 -1.75 1.56 -0.44
C VAL A 121 -1.50 2.62 -1.52
N TYR A 122 -1.82 3.89 -1.25
CA TYR A 122 -1.55 4.98 -2.20
C TYR A 122 -0.05 5.12 -2.51
N GLY A 123 0.80 5.05 -1.48
CA GLY A 123 2.25 5.13 -1.65
C GLY A 123 2.81 3.98 -2.49
N ALA A 124 2.29 2.77 -2.31
CA ALA A 124 2.68 1.62 -3.11
C ALA A 124 2.25 1.72 -4.57
N PHE A 125 1.11 2.33 -4.88
CA PHE A 125 0.68 2.54 -6.27
C PHE A 125 1.45 3.65 -6.99
N LEU A 126 1.89 4.68 -6.25
CA LEU A 126 2.51 5.88 -6.81
C LEU A 126 4.04 5.85 -6.78
N THR A 127 4.67 4.87 -6.13
CA THR A 127 6.13 4.81 -6.05
C THR A 127 6.77 4.33 -7.35
N GLY A 128 7.86 4.99 -7.77
CA GLY A 128 8.72 4.58 -8.88
C GLY A 128 10.05 3.95 -8.44
N ASP A 129 10.19 3.63 -7.15
CA ASP A 129 11.42 3.08 -6.55
C ASP A 129 11.13 1.81 -5.75
N LEU A 130 11.99 0.80 -5.90
CA LEU A 130 11.84 -0.52 -5.27
C LEU A 130 11.97 -0.49 -3.75
N PHE A 131 12.90 0.30 -3.21
CA PHE A 131 13.07 0.42 -1.76
C PHE A 131 11.91 1.17 -1.13
N ASN A 132 11.45 2.23 -1.78
CA ASN A 132 10.28 2.95 -1.31
C ASN A 132 9.00 2.08 -1.39
N LEU A 133 8.88 1.20 -2.39
CA LEU A 133 7.82 0.18 -2.43
C LEU A 133 7.89 -0.76 -1.21
N TYR A 134 9.09 -1.21 -0.82
CA TYR A 134 9.29 -1.99 0.40
C TYR A 134 8.83 -1.24 1.65
N VAL A 135 9.16 0.06 1.77
CA VAL A 135 8.72 0.88 2.92
C VAL A 135 7.19 0.95 2.99
N TRP A 136 6.52 1.20 1.86
CA TRP A 136 5.04 1.23 1.84
C TRP A 136 4.42 -0.13 2.16
N PHE A 137 5.07 -1.22 1.76
CA PHE A 137 4.66 -2.57 2.11
C PHE A 137 4.73 -2.86 3.60
N GLU A 138 5.77 -2.36 4.28
CA GLU A 138 5.90 -2.46 5.74
C GLU A 138 4.87 -1.59 6.45
N VAL A 139 4.64 -0.36 5.99
CA VAL A 139 3.59 0.51 6.54
C VAL A 139 2.21 -0.16 6.45
N MET A 140 1.89 -0.77 5.30
CA MET A 140 0.64 -1.53 5.16
C MET A 140 0.58 -2.74 6.08
N LEU A 141 1.68 -3.49 6.21
CA LEU A 141 1.76 -4.71 7.04
C LEU A 141 1.54 -4.40 8.52
N ILE A 142 2.18 -3.33 9.01
CA ILE A 142 2.02 -2.90 10.41
C ILE A 142 0.59 -2.42 10.66
N ALA A 143 0.03 -1.63 9.73
CA ALA A 143 -1.34 -1.13 9.85
C ALA A 143 -2.38 -2.26 9.79
N SER A 144 -2.23 -3.20 8.85
CA SER A 144 -3.11 -4.35 8.71
C SER A 144 -3.01 -5.26 9.94
N PHE A 145 -1.82 -5.55 10.45
CA PHE A 145 -1.66 -6.32 11.67
C PHE A 145 -2.35 -5.65 12.86
N GLY A 146 -2.18 -4.34 13.02
CA GLY A 146 -2.90 -3.58 14.04
C GLY A 146 -4.41 -3.76 13.91
N LEU A 147 -4.97 -3.61 12.70
CA LEU A 147 -6.40 -3.81 12.43
C LEU A 147 -6.86 -5.24 12.75
N MET A 148 -6.01 -6.25 12.56
CA MET A 148 -6.33 -7.65 12.88
C MET A 148 -6.34 -7.94 14.38
N VAL A 149 -5.58 -7.19 15.18
CA VAL A 149 -5.46 -7.45 16.63
C VAL A 149 -6.40 -6.56 17.47
N LEU A 150 -6.97 -5.51 16.88
CA LEU A 150 -7.96 -4.66 17.56
C LEU A 150 -9.16 -5.49 18.04
N ASP A 151 -9.40 -5.43 19.35
CA ASP A 151 -10.50 -6.14 20.05
C ASP A 151 -10.54 -7.66 19.76
N ALA A 152 -9.40 -8.26 19.41
CA ALA A 152 -9.32 -9.64 18.92
C ALA A 152 -9.35 -10.67 20.07
N PRO A 153 -10.21 -11.72 19.99
CA PRO A 153 -10.09 -12.90 20.85
C PRO A 153 -8.85 -13.72 20.48
N LYS A 154 -8.43 -14.63 21.37
CA LYS A 154 -7.22 -15.45 21.20
C LYS A 154 -7.11 -16.18 19.84
N VAL A 155 -8.24 -16.66 19.30
CA VAL A 155 -8.28 -17.35 18.00
C VAL A 155 -7.93 -16.43 16.83
N GLN A 156 -8.36 -15.16 16.88
CA GLN A 156 -8.04 -14.15 15.86
C GLN A 156 -6.56 -13.74 15.92
N ILE A 157 -5.97 -13.73 17.12
CA ILE A 157 -4.53 -13.45 17.32
C ILE A 157 -3.67 -14.52 16.64
N ASP A 158 -4.01 -15.81 16.73
CA ASP A 158 -3.28 -16.88 16.05
C ASP A 158 -3.26 -16.69 14.52
N GLY A 159 -4.41 -16.32 13.92
CA GLY A 159 -4.50 -15.97 12.50
C GLY A 159 -3.66 -14.74 12.14
N ALA A 160 -3.65 -13.71 13.01
CA ALA A 160 -2.84 -12.50 12.83
C ALA A 160 -1.33 -12.77 12.89
N VAL A 161 -0.88 -13.65 13.78
CA VAL A 161 0.53 -14.06 13.87
C VAL A 161 0.94 -14.78 12.59
N LYS A 162 0.14 -15.73 12.09
CA LYS A 162 0.41 -16.43 10.83
C LYS A 162 0.50 -15.46 9.65
N TYR A 163 -0.40 -14.48 9.59
CA TYR A 163 -0.36 -13.40 8.60
C TYR A 163 0.95 -12.61 8.65
N VAL A 164 1.35 -12.13 9.83
CA VAL A 164 2.56 -11.32 10.00
C VAL A 164 3.81 -12.12 9.69
N VAL A 165 3.94 -13.34 10.21
CA VAL A 165 5.15 -14.17 10.00
C VAL A 165 5.36 -14.45 8.52
N LEU A 166 4.31 -14.84 7.79
CA LEU A 166 4.43 -15.11 6.35
C LEU A 166 4.72 -13.83 5.55
N ASN A 167 4.09 -12.70 5.91
CA ASN A 167 4.38 -11.43 5.25
C ASN A 167 5.78 -10.88 5.60
N LEU A 168 6.29 -11.12 6.80
CA LEU A 168 7.63 -10.72 7.21
C LEU A 168 8.70 -11.52 6.47
N ILE A 169 8.49 -12.84 6.29
CA ILE A 169 9.37 -13.66 5.44
C ILE A 169 9.40 -13.10 4.01
N SER A 170 8.24 -12.76 3.46
CA SER A 170 8.13 -12.12 2.14
C SER A 170 8.90 -10.82 2.07
N THR A 171 8.76 -9.92 3.05
CA THR A 171 9.44 -8.63 3.02
C THR A 171 10.94 -8.73 3.28
N LEU A 172 11.41 -9.71 4.05
CA LEU A 172 12.83 -10.02 4.19
C LEU A 172 13.44 -10.53 2.88
N VAL A 173 12.75 -11.43 2.18
CA VAL A 173 13.18 -11.87 0.84
C VAL A 173 13.13 -10.71 -0.16
N PHE A 174 12.13 -9.84 -0.05
CA PHE A 174 12.06 -8.65 -0.88
C PHE A 174 13.25 -7.71 -0.63
N LEU A 175 13.60 -7.46 0.62
CA LEU A 175 14.75 -6.62 0.99
C LEU A 175 16.08 -7.22 0.50
N LEU A 176 16.23 -8.54 0.60
CA LEU A 176 17.37 -9.25 0.02
C LEU A 176 17.42 -9.06 -1.51
N ALA A 177 16.29 -9.23 -2.20
CA ALA A 177 16.19 -9.03 -3.64
C ALA A 177 16.57 -7.59 -4.04
N ILE A 178 16.09 -6.59 -3.32
CA ILE A 178 16.44 -5.17 -3.51
C ILE A 178 17.94 -4.97 -3.37
N GLY A 179 18.57 -5.53 -2.33
CA GLY A 179 20.02 -5.45 -2.12
C GLY A 179 20.82 -6.07 -3.27
N LEU A 180 20.39 -7.23 -3.78
CA LEU A 180 21.03 -7.90 -4.91
C LEU A 180 20.80 -7.15 -6.24
N VAL A 181 19.60 -6.61 -6.46
CA VAL A 181 19.29 -5.75 -7.62
C VAL A 181 20.19 -4.51 -7.62
N TYR A 182 20.33 -3.86 -6.46
CA TYR A 182 21.22 -2.71 -6.33
C TYR A 182 22.68 -3.09 -6.57
N GLY A 183 23.14 -4.23 -6.04
CA GLY A 183 24.49 -4.74 -6.27
C GLY A 183 24.78 -5.04 -7.75
N ALA A 184 23.78 -5.49 -8.52
CA ALA A 184 23.94 -5.82 -9.93
C ALA A 184 23.77 -4.61 -10.88
N SER A 185 22.87 -3.67 -10.56
CA SER A 185 22.47 -2.57 -11.46
C SER A 185 22.94 -1.18 -11.03
N GLY A 186 23.30 -1.01 -9.76
CA GLY A 186 23.65 0.28 -9.15
C GLY A 186 22.49 1.27 -9.02
N THR A 187 21.23 0.83 -9.22
CA THR A 187 20.04 1.69 -9.17
C THR A 187 18.85 0.97 -8.53
N LEU A 188 17.93 1.73 -7.95
CA LEU A 188 16.68 1.24 -7.37
C LEU A 188 15.44 1.89 -8.01
N ASN A 189 15.67 2.89 -8.86
CA ASN A 189 14.64 3.51 -9.67
C ASN A 189 14.18 2.52 -10.74
N MET A 190 12.89 2.23 -10.79
CA MET A 190 12.34 1.20 -11.68
C MET A 190 12.52 1.55 -13.17
N ALA A 191 12.46 2.84 -13.53
CA ALA A 191 12.65 3.28 -14.91
C ALA A 191 14.11 3.11 -15.37
N ASP A 192 15.07 3.49 -14.53
CA ASP A 192 16.50 3.30 -14.81
C ASP A 192 16.88 1.80 -14.78
N LEU A 193 16.26 1.03 -13.88
CA LEU A 193 16.45 -0.42 -13.79
C LEU A 193 15.99 -1.12 -15.08
N HIS A 194 14.88 -0.71 -15.68
CA HIS A 194 14.41 -1.30 -16.94
C HIS A 194 15.42 -1.13 -18.08
N VAL A 195 16.08 0.03 -18.16
CA VAL A 195 17.12 0.31 -19.17
C VAL A 195 18.39 -0.48 -18.87
N LYS A 196 18.83 -0.49 -17.62
CA LYS A 196 20.07 -1.18 -17.20
C LYS A 196 19.93 -2.69 -17.11
N ALA A 197 18.71 -3.21 -17.02
CA ALA A 197 18.44 -4.65 -16.94
C ALA A 197 19.16 -5.38 -18.07
N VAL A 198 19.14 -4.86 -19.30
CA VAL A 198 19.79 -5.45 -20.49
C VAL A 198 21.30 -5.70 -20.30
N LEU A 199 21.97 -4.95 -19.43
CA LEU A 199 23.40 -5.09 -19.13
C LEU A 199 23.70 -6.20 -18.12
N ILE A 200 22.69 -6.69 -17.40
CA ILE A 200 22.82 -7.74 -16.40
C ILE A 200 22.83 -9.11 -17.10
N PRO A 201 23.74 -10.04 -16.74
CA PRO A 201 23.72 -11.40 -17.26
C PRO A 201 22.34 -12.08 -17.08
N LYS A 202 21.89 -12.82 -18.08
CA LYS A 202 20.55 -13.46 -18.08
C LYS A 202 20.31 -14.37 -16.87
N ASP A 203 21.33 -15.12 -16.45
CA ASP A 203 21.23 -15.99 -15.28
C ASP A 203 20.99 -15.19 -13.99
N THR A 204 21.68 -14.06 -13.84
CA THR A 204 21.49 -13.15 -12.71
C THR A 204 20.11 -12.50 -12.77
N GLN A 205 19.64 -12.04 -13.94
CA GLN A 205 18.28 -11.52 -14.11
C GLN A 205 17.23 -12.55 -13.69
N ALA A 206 17.39 -13.82 -14.09
CA ALA A 206 16.45 -14.88 -13.77
C ALA A 206 16.38 -15.12 -12.25
N VAL A 207 17.52 -15.13 -11.56
CA VAL A 207 17.56 -15.27 -10.09
C VAL A 207 16.91 -14.06 -9.41
N LEU A 208 17.23 -12.84 -9.82
CA LEU A 208 16.64 -11.62 -9.25
C LEU A 208 15.13 -11.57 -9.49
N GLY A 209 14.68 -11.89 -10.70
CA GLY A 209 13.28 -11.98 -11.07
C GLY A 209 12.54 -13.06 -10.27
N ALA A 210 13.16 -14.22 -10.03
CA ALA A 210 12.57 -15.27 -9.22
C ALA A 210 12.43 -14.85 -7.74
N LEU A 211 13.40 -14.14 -7.17
CA LEU A 211 13.32 -13.62 -5.81
C LEU A 211 12.22 -12.56 -5.66
N LEU A 212 12.15 -11.62 -6.61
CA LEU A 212 11.08 -10.60 -6.65
C LEU A 212 9.70 -11.24 -6.84
N LEU A 213 9.59 -12.19 -7.78
CA LEU A 213 8.36 -12.95 -8.01
C LEU A 213 7.94 -13.70 -6.75
N PHE A 214 8.86 -14.38 -6.07
CA PHE A 214 8.56 -15.09 -4.82
C PHE A 214 8.07 -14.13 -3.74
N ALA A 215 8.78 -13.01 -3.54
CA ALA A 215 8.41 -12.01 -2.54
C ALA A 215 7.00 -11.46 -2.79
N PHE A 216 6.71 -11.03 -4.02
CA PHE A 216 5.41 -10.49 -4.37
C PHE A 216 4.31 -11.55 -4.43
N ALA A 217 4.61 -12.79 -4.84
CA ALA A 217 3.66 -13.90 -4.86
C ALA A 217 3.08 -14.21 -3.48
N ILE A 218 3.89 -14.09 -2.42
CA ILE A 218 3.39 -14.19 -1.05
C ILE A 218 2.41 -13.03 -0.78
N LYS A 219 2.75 -11.78 -1.11
CA LYS A 219 1.87 -10.62 -0.87
C LYS A 219 0.58 -10.63 -1.67
N SER A 220 0.60 -11.14 -2.90
CA SER A 220 -0.58 -11.29 -3.75
C SER A 220 -1.33 -12.61 -3.55
N ALA A 221 -0.86 -13.48 -2.65
CA ALA A 221 -1.44 -14.80 -2.40
C ALA A 221 -1.59 -15.65 -3.68
N LEU A 222 -0.55 -15.69 -4.52
CA LEU A 222 -0.50 -16.57 -5.69
C LEU A 222 -0.27 -18.03 -5.30
N PHE A 223 -0.73 -18.98 -6.11
CA PHE A 223 -0.40 -20.39 -5.94
C PHE A 223 1.13 -20.60 -6.02
N PRO A 224 1.78 -21.31 -5.08
CA PRO A 224 1.24 -22.07 -3.93
C PRO A 224 1.25 -21.29 -2.58
N LEU A 225 1.62 -20.02 -2.57
CA LEU A 225 1.92 -19.19 -1.39
C LEU A 225 0.69 -18.44 -0.81
N PHE A 226 -0.52 -18.97 -0.99
CA PHE A 226 -1.78 -18.32 -0.59
C PHE A 226 -2.27 -18.73 0.82
N ALA A 227 -1.58 -19.64 1.50
CA ALA A 227 -2.06 -20.27 2.74
C ALA A 227 -2.38 -19.28 3.88
N TRP A 228 -1.74 -18.11 3.91
CA TRP A 228 -2.03 -17.08 4.91
C TRP A 228 -3.43 -16.46 4.75
N LEU A 229 -3.97 -16.42 3.52
CA LEU A 229 -5.22 -15.73 3.20
C LEU A 229 -6.43 -16.44 3.84
N PRO A 230 -6.66 -17.76 3.63
CA PRO A 230 -7.75 -18.47 4.31
C PRO A 230 -7.57 -18.56 5.83
N ALA A 231 -6.32 -18.63 6.30
CA ALA A 231 -6.02 -18.78 7.72
C ALA A 231 -6.30 -17.49 8.53
N SER A 232 -6.27 -16.32 7.88
CA SER A 232 -6.41 -15.03 8.55
C SER A 232 -7.78 -14.38 8.37
N TYR A 233 -8.46 -14.56 7.23
CA TYR A 233 -9.64 -13.74 6.90
C TYR A 233 -10.94 -14.20 7.58
N HIS A 234 -11.10 -15.49 7.88
CA HIS A 234 -12.36 -16.02 8.44
C HIS A 234 -12.66 -15.50 9.86
N THR A 235 -11.66 -14.99 10.58
CA THR A 235 -11.81 -14.56 11.99
C THR A 235 -11.95 -13.05 12.15
N LEU A 236 -11.88 -12.28 11.06
CA LEU A 236 -11.88 -10.83 11.09
C LEU A 236 -13.30 -10.23 10.98
N PRO A 237 -13.54 -9.02 11.51
CA PRO A 237 -14.77 -8.28 11.26
C PRO A 237 -14.99 -8.03 9.76
N SER A 238 -16.25 -8.05 9.32
CA SER A 238 -16.64 -7.92 7.91
C SER A 238 -16.01 -6.71 7.20
N VAL A 239 -15.95 -5.56 7.89
CA VAL A 239 -15.31 -4.34 7.36
C VAL A 239 -13.81 -4.56 7.05
N VAL A 240 -13.08 -5.24 7.94
CA VAL A 240 -11.64 -5.47 7.78
C VAL A 240 -11.39 -6.49 6.66
N VAL A 241 -12.22 -7.54 6.59
CA VAL A 241 -12.16 -8.51 5.48
C VAL A 241 -12.39 -7.83 4.15
N ALA A 242 -13.41 -6.97 4.04
CA ALA A 242 -13.70 -6.22 2.81
C ALA A 242 -12.52 -5.34 2.38
N LEU A 243 -11.91 -4.62 3.33
CA LEU A 243 -10.73 -3.77 3.09
C LEU A 243 -9.55 -4.57 2.55
N PHE A 244 -9.26 -5.69 3.20
CA PHE A 244 -8.10 -6.51 2.86
C PHE A 244 -8.29 -7.24 1.54
N ALA A 245 -9.49 -7.80 1.31
CA ALA A 245 -9.84 -8.45 0.06
C ALA A 245 -9.82 -7.46 -1.11
N ALA A 246 -10.22 -6.21 -0.90
CA ALA A 246 -10.29 -5.21 -1.95
C ALA A 246 -8.92 -4.62 -2.32
N LEU A 247 -8.03 -4.39 -1.34
CA LEU A 247 -6.79 -3.62 -1.57
C LEU A 247 -5.50 -4.44 -1.50
N LEU A 248 -5.27 -5.23 -0.44
CA LEU A 248 -3.94 -5.78 -0.13
C LEU A 248 -3.39 -6.69 -1.24
N THR A 249 -4.23 -7.57 -1.80
CA THR A 249 -3.83 -8.47 -2.89
C THR A 249 -3.58 -7.73 -4.20
N LYS A 250 -4.30 -6.62 -4.44
CA LYS A 250 -4.23 -5.83 -5.68
C LYS A 250 -2.92 -5.08 -5.75
N VAL A 251 -2.45 -4.56 -4.61
CA VAL A 251 -1.14 -3.90 -4.52
C VAL A 251 -0.01 -4.88 -4.86
N GLY A 252 -0.08 -6.13 -4.38
CA GLY A 252 0.92 -7.16 -4.72
C GLY A 252 0.94 -7.49 -6.22
N VAL A 253 -0.24 -7.63 -6.85
CA VAL A 253 -0.34 -7.86 -8.30
C VAL A 253 0.15 -6.65 -9.10
N TYR A 254 -0.20 -5.44 -8.68
CA TYR A 254 0.29 -4.22 -9.32
C TYR A 254 1.82 -4.10 -9.26
N ALA A 255 2.43 -4.38 -8.11
CA ALA A 255 3.88 -4.40 -7.97
C ALA A 255 4.55 -5.43 -8.87
N LEU A 256 3.93 -6.62 -9.04
CA LEU A 256 4.40 -7.62 -10.00
C LEU A 256 4.42 -7.07 -11.43
N LEU A 257 3.32 -6.45 -11.87
CA LEU A 257 3.20 -5.87 -13.21
C LEU A 257 4.18 -4.71 -13.45
N GLY A 258 4.49 -3.93 -12.41
CA GLY A 258 5.43 -2.81 -12.52
C GLY A 258 6.91 -3.23 -12.50
N CYS A 259 7.24 -4.35 -11.87
CA CYS A 259 8.63 -4.80 -11.70
C CYS A 259 9.08 -5.87 -12.70
N LEU A 260 8.16 -6.67 -13.24
CA LEU A 260 8.45 -7.70 -14.22
C LEU A 260 8.13 -7.19 -15.63
N PRO A 261 8.97 -7.47 -16.63
CA PRO A 261 8.75 -7.08 -18.02
C PRO A 261 7.53 -7.77 -18.64
#